data_AF-A0A497KW08-F1
#
_entry.id   AF-A0A497KW08-F1
#
_cell.length_a   1.000
_cell.length_b   1.000
_cell.length_c   1.000
_cell.angle_alpha   90.00
_cell.angle_beta   90.00
_cell.angle_gamma   90.00
#
_symmetry.space_group_name_H-M   'P 1'
#
loop_
_entity.id
_entity.type
_entity.pdbx_description
1 polymer ?
#
loop_
_entity_poly.entity_id
_entity_poly.type
_entity_poly.pdbx_seq_one_letter_code
_entity_poly.pdbx_strand_id
1 'polypeptide(L)'
;MEEELGGDKPVRARALLVASRPDEASMNIARALMASYGFEPTGLEFEGSPIYSSGDVALIFIDVETIHAEHVDKALEGLEAVIFVSKHSSRAGIACLSTHTPGNLGPEADYGGKPMELAWSDPNRLRVALRALVEAREELGLSEYMPCLEATHHGPTGLGLPVLFVEIGSTPDRWADEVAAEAVARAAWEAARASPGHGIKKAVGFGGGHYAPKFSKLVLE
;
A
#
# COMPACT_ATOMS: atom_id res chain seq x y z
N MET A 1 32.13 -29.83 19.18
CA MET A 1 30.87 -29.78 18.42
C MET A 1 29.98 -28.88 19.24
N GLU A 2 30.16 -27.57 19.07
CA GLU A 2 29.35 -26.57 19.77
C GLU A 2 28.03 -26.47 19.00
N GLU A 3 26.93 -26.77 19.69
CA GLU A 3 25.59 -26.48 19.22
C GLU A 3 25.44 -24.96 19.15
N GLU A 4 25.39 -24.42 17.93
CA GLU A 4 24.93 -23.06 17.69
C GLU A 4 23.45 -23.00 18.11
N LEU A 5 23.23 -22.45 19.31
CA LEU A 5 21.92 -21.97 19.73
C LEU A 5 21.39 -21.04 18.64
N GLY A 6 20.28 -21.45 18.02
CA GLY A 6 19.59 -20.68 16.99
C GLY A 6 19.15 -19.33 17.54
N GLY A 7 19.97 -18.31 17.31
CA GLY A 7 19.54 -16.93 17.39
C GLY A 7 18.57 -16.67 16.25
N ASP A 8 17.41 -16.09 16.58
CA ASP A 8 16.47 -15.57 15.58
C ASP A 8 17.25 -14.76 14.56
N LYS A 9 17.27 -15.23 13.31
CA LYS A 9 17.79 -14.40 12.23
C LYS A 9 16.88 -13.19 12.14
N PRO A 10 17.41 -11.95 12.28
CA PRO A 10 16.57 -10.77 12.17
C PRO A 10 15.88 -10.78 10.81
N VAL A 11 14.55 -10.57 10.80
CA VAL A 11 13.77 -10.44 9.57
C VAL A 11 14.33 -9.24 8.81
N ARG A 12 14.93 -9.48 7.64
CA ARG A 12 15.52 -8.43 6.80
C ARG A 12 14.51 -7.93 5.78
N ALA A 13 13.38 -7.40 6.26
CA ALA A 13 12.40 -6.78 5.39
C ALA A 13 12.78 -5.31 5.14
N ARG A 14 12.73 -4.88 3.87
CA ARG A 14 12.91 -3.50 3.44
C ARG A 14 11.58 -2.79 3.18
N ALA A 15 10.51 -3.53 2.95
CA ALA A 15 9.16 -2.98 2.80
C ALA A 15 8.17 -3.73 3.68
N LEU A 16 7.23 -2.98 4.25
CA LEU A 16 6.14 -3.51 5.06
C LEU A 16 4.81 -3.32 4.33
N LEU A 17 4.16 -4.43 3.98
CA LEU A 17 2.76 -4.45 3.59
C LEU A 17 1.89 -4.48 4.85
N VAL A 18 0.86 -3.65 4.88
CA VAL A 18 -0.05 -3.54 6.04
C VAL A 18 -1.47 -3.78 5.58
N ALA A 19 -2.11 -4.79 6.16
CA ALA A 19 -3.52 -5.10 5.96
C ALA A 19 -4.32 -4.86 7.25
N SER A 20 -5.52 -4.32 7.13
CA SER A 20 -6.43 -4.02 8.25
C SER A 20 -7.58 -5.03 8.28
N ARG A 21 -7.74 -5.74 9.41
CA ARG A 21 -8.81 -6.74 9.58
C ARG A 21 -10.24 -6.19 9.42
N PRO A 22 -10.59 -4.97 9.88
CA PRO A 22 -11.92 -4.40 9.64
C PRO A 22 -12.17 -3.94 8.18
N ASP A 23 -11.15 -3.97 7.30
CA ASP A 23 -11.27 -3.60 5.89
C ASP A 23 -11.37 -4.86 5.00
N GLU A 24 -12.55 -5.07 4.40
CA GLU A 24 -12.82 -6.23 3.54
C GLU A 24 -11.90 -6.28 2.31
N ALA A 25 -11.66 -5.14 1.65
CA ALA A 25 -10.75 -5.09 0.50
C ALA A 25 -9.34 -5.45 0.95
N SER A 26 -8.89 -4.88 2.08
CA SER A 26 -7.59 -5.16 2.66
C SER A 26 -7.37 -6.65 2.93
N MET A 27 -8.37 -7.32 3.50
CA MET A 27 -8.31 -8.76 3.78
C MET A 27 -8.34 -9.61 2.51
N ASN A 28 -9.06 -9.20 1.46
CA ASN A 28 -9.06 -9.88 0.17
C ASN A 28 -7.69 -9.75 -0.52
N ILE A 29 -7.11 -8.55 -0.52
CA ILE A 29 -5.77 -8.28 -1.07
C ILE A 29 -4.71 -9.08 -0.31
N ALA A 30 -4.78 -9.10 1.03
CA ALA A 30 -3.85 -9.87 1.86
C ALA A 30 -3.91 -11.37 1.56
N ARG A 31 -5.11 -11.94 1.35
CA ARG A 31 -5.27 -13.34 0.95
C ARG A 31 -4.61 -13.61 -0.42
N ALA A 32 -4.81 -12.72 -1.40
CA ALA A 32 -4.16 -12.83 -2.70
C ALA A 32 -2.62 -12.74 -2.58
N LEU A 33 -2.10 -11.80 -1.78
CA LEU A 33 -0.66 -11.68 -1.50
C LEU A 33 -0.07 -12.98 -0.93
N MET A 34 -0.71 -13.54 0.10
CA MET A 34 -0.26 -14.78 0.74
C MET A 34 -0.30 -15.97 -0.23
N ALA A 35 -1.34 -16.07 -1.06
CA ALA A 35 -1.49 -17.15 -2.03
C ALA A 35 -0.45 -17.09 -3.17
N SER A 36 -0.06 -15.88 -3.59
CA SER A 36 0.77 -15.69 -4.79
C SER A 36 2.28 -15.59 -4.52
N TYR A 37 2.69 -15.13 -3.33
CA TYR A 37 4.08 -14.70 -3.10
C TYR A 37 4.83 -15.45 -2.00
N GLY A 38 4.28 -16.56 -1.48
CA GLY A 38 5.02 -17.46 -0.59
C GLY A 38 5.40 -16.83 0.75
N PHE A 39 4.46 -16.10 1.36
CA PHE A 39 4.63 -15.52 2.69
C PHE A 39 4.64 -16.61 3.76
N GLU A 40 5.71 -16.64 4.56
CA GLU A 40 5.89 -17.59 5.67
C GLU A 40 5.95 -16.83 7.01
N PRO A 41 5.48 -17.42 8.12
CA PRO A 41 5.58 -16.82 9.44
C PRO A 41 7.04 -16.67 9.86
N THR A 42 7.38 -15.52 10.43
CA THR A 42 8.76 -15.20 10.83
C THR A 42 9.11 -15.67 12.24
N GLY A 43 8.11 -16.07 13.04
CA GLY A 43 8.26 -16.29 14.48
C GLY A 43 8.11 -15.01 15.32
N LEU A 44 8.10 -13.83 14.69
CA LEU A 44 7.82 -12.55 15.34
C LEU A 44 6.32 -12.22 15.30
N GLU A 45 5.90 -11.35 16.21
CA GLU A 45 4.53 -10.86 16.29
C GLU A 45 4.50 -9.32 16.36
N PHE A 46 3.45 -8.74 15.81
CA PHE A 46 3.09 -7.33 15.97
C PHE A 46 1.64 -7.25 16.43
N GLU A 47 1.39 -6.56 17.54
CA GLU A 47 0.05 -6.45 18.16
C GLU A 47 -0.64 -7.81 18.42
N GLY A 48 0.14 -8.85 18.75
CA GLY A 48 -0.36 -10.21 18.99
C GLY A 48 -0.79 -10.96 17.72
N SER A 49 -0.45 -10.44 16.53
CA SER A 49 -0.60 -11.12 15.24
C SER A 49 0.76 -11.50 14.65
N PRO A 50 0.90 -12.67 14.00
CA PRO A 50 2.15 -13.05 13.35
C PRO A 50 2.60 -12.06 12.28
N ILE A 51 3.90 -11.79 12.23
CA ILE A 51 4.55 -11.12 11.09
C ILE A 51 4.91 -12.18 10.07
N TYR A 52 4.47 -12.00 8.83
CA TYR A 52 4.82 -12.85 7.70
C TYR A 52 5.91 -12.19 6.86
N SER A 53 6.71 -12.98 6.14
CA SER A 53 7.67 -12.45 5.19
C SER A 53 7.84 -13.33 3.96
N SER A 54 8.18 -12.69 2.85
CA SER A 54 8.69 -13.34 1.64
C SER A 54 9.85 -12.51 1.10
N GLY A 55 11.06 -13.06 1.18
CA GLY A 55 12.29 -12.32 0.84
C GLY A 55 12.48 -11.09 1.74
N ASP A 56 12.56 -9.91 1.12
CA ASP A 56 12.72 -8.61 1.78
C ASP A 56 11.39 -7.83 1.94
N VAL A 57 10.26 -8.51 1.81
CA VAL A 57 8.92 -7.93 2.02
C VAL A 57 8.26 -8.60 3.21
N ALA A 58 7.81 -7.81 4.18
CA ALA A 58 7.01 -8.26 5.30
C ALA A 58 5.53 -7.93 5.10
N LEU A 59 4.64 -8.70 5.73
CA LEU A 59 3.20 -8.47 5.79
C LEU A 59 2.75 -8.56 7.26
N ILE A 60 2.02 -7.55 7.71
CA ILE A 60 1.36 -7.54 9.01
C ILE A 60 -0.14 -7.30 8.89
N PHE A 61 -0.86 -7.71 9.93
CA PHE A 61 -2.29 -7.47 10.09
C PHE A 61 -2.52 -6.59 11.32
N ILE A 62 -3.33 -5.54 11.17
CA ILE A 62 -3.71 -4.62 12.24
C ILE A 62 -5.23 -4.63 12.46
N ASP A 63 -5.67 -4.25 13.65
CA ASP A 63 -7.10 -4.22 14.04
C ASP A 63 -7.73 -2.81 14.02
N VAL A 64 -6.99 -1.82 13.51
CA VAL A 64 -7.45 -0.43 13.37
C VAL A 64 -7.57 -0.05 11.89
N GLU A 65 -8.32 1.01 11.59
CA GLU A 65 -8.35 1.56 10.23
C GLU A 65 -6.95 2.06 9.81
N THR A 66 -6.56 1.73 8.58
CA THR A 66 -5.24 2.05 8.01
C THR A 66 -4.91 3.54 8.11
N ILE A 67 -5.91 4.41 7.94
CA ILE A 67 -5.77 5.87 8.02
C ILE A 67 -5.31 6.39 9.40
N HIS A 68 -5.41 5.58 10.45
CA HIS A 68 -5.01 5.90 11.83
C HIS A 68 -3.74 5.14 12.28
N ALA A 69 -3.13 4.36 11.38
CA ALA A 69 -2.05 3.43 11.72
C ALA A 69 -0.66 4.10 11.78
N GLU A 70 -0.50 5.09 12.68
CA GLU A 70 0.71 5.92 12.86
C GLU A 70 1.93 5.18 13.49
N HIS A 71 1.80 3.89 13.77
CA HIS A 71 2.75 3.13 14.60
C HIS A 71 3.31 1.88 13.90
N VAL A 72 2.86 1.57 12.69
CA VAL A 72 3.18 0.32 11.98
C VAL A 72 4.64 0.23 11.55
N ASP A 73 5.33 1.36 11.40
CA ASP A 73 6.78 1.41 11.16
C ASP A 73 7.61 0.81 12.30
N LYS A 74 7.03 0.66 13.50
CA LYS A 74 7.68 0.03 14.65
C LYS A 74 7.64 -1.49 14.61
N ALA A 75 6.93 -2.09 13.65
CA ALA A 75 6.81 -3.54 13.55
C ALA A 75 8.16 -4.21 13.27
N LEU A 76 9.02 -3.57 12.48
CA LEU A 76 10.35 -4.08 12.11
C LEU A 76 11.34 -2.92 11.97
N GLU A 77 12.61 -3.19 12.28
CA GLU A 77 13.69 -2.25 12.02
C GLU A 77 14.19 -2.35 10.57
N GLY A 78 14.74 -1.25 10.04
CA GLY A 78 15.35 -1.24 8.70
C GLY A 78 14.37 -1.12 7.53
N LEU A 79 13.10 -0.85 7.80
CA LEU A 79 12.09 -0.57 6.79
C LEU A 79 12.42 0.70 5.99
N GLU A 80 12.26 0.63 4.68
CA GLU A 80 12.42 1.73 3.72
C GLU A 80 11.08 2.25 3.20
N ALA A 81 10.00 1.47 3.33
CA ALA A 81 8.66 1.88 2.92
C ALA A 81 7.58 1.09 3.67
N VAL A 82 6.42 1.74 3.86
CA VAL A 82 5.17 1.12 4.31
C VAL A 82 4.13 1.27 3.19
N ILE A 83 3.50 0.15 2.85
CA ILE A 83 2.48 0.07 1.80
C ILE A 83 1.19 -0.45 2.45
N PHE A 84 0.18 0.39 2.50
CA PHE A 84 -1.15 0.00 2.94
C PHE A 84 -1.91 -0.60 1.77
N VAL A 85 -2.50 -1.78 1.98
CA VAL A 85 -3.51 -2.33 1.06
C VAL A 85 -4.87 -2.06 1.67
N SER A 86 -5.73 -1.30 0.99
CA SER A 86 -6.97 -0.78 1.58
C SER A 86 -8.11 -0.67 0.57
N LYS A 87 -9.32 -0.44 1.08
CA LYS A 87 -10.43 0.05 0.27
C LYS A 87 -10.27 1.55 -0.01
N HIS A 88 -10.71 1.95 -1.20
CA HIS A 88 -11.16 3.31 -1.46
C HIS A 88 -12.68 3.37 -1.32
N SER A 89 -13.22 4.41 -0.68
CA SER A 89 -14.67 4.66 -0.61
C SER A 89 -15.03 6.04 -1.16
N SER A 90 -15.90 6.06 -2.16
CA SER A 90 -16.30 7.28 -2.86
C SER A 90 -17.79 7.29 -3.17
N ARG A 91 -18.44 8.42 -2.90
CA ARG A 91 -19.87 8.65 -3.25
C ARG A 91 -20.12 8.59 -4.76
N ALA A 92 -19.08 8.81 -5.58
CA ALA A 92 -19.20 8.71 -7.02
C ALA A 92 -19.37 7.26 -7.52
N GLY A 93 -19.07 6.26 -6.68
CA GLY A 93 -19.24 4.84 -6.99
C GLY A 93 -18.38 4.36 -8.16
N ILE A 94 -17.25 5.03 -8.43
CA ILE A 94 -16.37 4.71 -9.55
C ILE A 94 -15.56 3.46 -9.19
N ALA A 95 -15.66 2.42 -10.01
CA ALA A 95 -14.79 1.26 -9.90
C ALA A 95 -13.35 1.66 -10.28
N CYS A 96 -12.41 1.52 -9.35
CA CYS A 96 -11.03 1.93 -9.57
C CYS A 96 -10.04 1.02 -8.85
N LEU A 97 -8.83 0.95 -9.40
CA LEU A 97 -7.65 0.43 -8.71
C LEU A 97 -6.68 1.60 -8.60
N SER A 98 -6.24 1.93 -7.40
CA SER A 98 -5.56 3.22 -7.19
C SER A 98 -4.34 3.14 -6.31
N THR A 99 -3.55 4.22 -6.34
CA THR A 99 -2.42 4.40 -5.44
C THR A 99 -2.14 5.88 -5.17
N HIS A 100 -1.77 6.21 -3.94
CA HIS A 100 -1.41 7.57 -3.53
C HIS A 100 -0.53 7.58 -2.28
N THR A 101 0.07 8.75 -2.01
CA THR A 101 0.68 9.05 -0.72
C THR A 101 -0.33 9.79 0.16
N PRO A 102 -0.51 9.41 1.44
CA PRO A 102 -1.41 10.09 2.36
C PRO A 102 -0.86 11.45 2.81
N GLY A 103 -1.75 12.32 3.30
CA GLY A 103 -1.39 13.65 3.78
C GLY A 103 -2.56 14.61 3.87
N ASN A 104 -2.51 15.55 4.80
CA ASN A 104 -3.52 16.58 4.98
C ASN A 104 -2.94 17.95 4.58
N LEU A 105 -3.44 18.51 3.48
CA LEU A 105 -3.01 19.82 2.97
C LEU A 105 -3.71 21.00 3.65
N GLY A 106 -4.77 20.74 4.42
CA GLY A 106 -5.62 21.76 5.04
C GLY A 106 -5.45 21.86 6.56
N PRO A 107 -6.20 22.78 7.20
CA PRO A 107 -6.18 22.98 8.65
C PRO A 107 -6.92 21.88 9.43
N GLU A 108 -7.60 20.96 8.74
CA GLU A 108 -8.33 19.84 9.32
C GLU A 108 -7.68 18.51 8.91
N ALA A 109 -7.91 17.47 9.72
CA ALA A 109 -7.43 16.10 9.51
C ALA A 109 -8.48 15.09 9.99
N ASP A 110 -9.71 15.21 9.47
CA ASP A 110 -10.87 14.43 9.90
C ASP A 110 -10.70 12.91 9.70
N TYR A 111 -9.80 12.52 8.79
CA TYR A 111 -9.55 11.13 8.39
C TYR A 111 -8.11 10.71 8.73
N GLY A 112 -7.68 10.99 9.97
CA GLY A 112 -6.35 10.59 10.47
C GLY A 112 -5.20 11.50 10.03
N GLY A 113 -4.03 11.28 10.63
CA GLY A 113 -2.89 12.19 10.49
C GLY A 113 -3.05 13.48 11.29
N LYS A 114 -2.19 14.46 11.01
CA LYS A 114 -2.29 15.82 11.55
C LYS A 114 -2.60 16.83 10.44
N PRO A 115 -3.24 17.96 10.78
CA PRO A 115 -3.39 19.09 9.86
C PRO A 115 -2.06 19.59 9.32
N MET A 116 -2.05 20.03 8.06
CA MET A 116 -0.88 20.60 7.38
C MET A 116 0.37 19.69 7.40
N GLU A 117 0.18 18.37 7.51
CA GLU A 117 1.24 17.37 7.54
C GLU A 117 1.09 16.41 6.35
N LEU A 118 2.21 16.09 5.70
CA LEU A 118 2.26 15.13 4.59
C LEU A 118 3.11 13.94 5.01
N ALA A 119 2.69 12.73 4.65
CA ALA A 119 3.57 11.59 4.75
C ALA A 119 4.73 11.70 3.74
N TRP A 120 5.83 11.01 4.03
CA TRP A 120 6.92 10.90 3.07
C TRP A 120 6.44 10.14 1.82
N SER A 121 6.74 10.66 0.63
CA SER A 121 6.37 10.02 -0.64
C SER A 121 7.57 9.31 -1.27
N ASP A 122 7.33 8.15 -1.89
CA ASP A 122 8.25 7.52 -2.85
C ASP A 122 7.62 7.51 -4.26
N PRO A 123 7.94 8.51 -5.11
CA PRO A 123 7.39 8.61 -6.45
C PRO A 123 7.70 7.39 -7.35
N ASN A 124 8.79 6.66 -7.10
CA ASN A 124 9.08 5.47 -7.89
C ASN A 124 8.13 4.33 -7.54
N ARG A 125 7.86 4.11 -6.24
CA ARG A 125 6.92 3.08 -5.79
C ARG A 125 5.50 3.37 -6.27
N LEU A 126 5.06 4.63 -6.22
CA LEU A 126 3.77 5.04 -6.80
C LEU A 126 3.70 4.75 -8.31
N ARG A 127 4.77 5.07 -9.06
CA ARG A 127 4.84 4.77 -10.50
C ARG A 127 4.80 3.27 -10.78
N VAL A 128 5.56 2.48 -10.02
CA VAL A 128 5.59 1.02 -10.17
C VAL A 128 4.22 0.42 -9.85
N ALA A 129 3.60 0.83 -8.74
CA ALA A 129 2.25 0.43 -8.37
C ALA A 129 1.25 0.74 -9.50
N LEU A 130 1.23 1.98 -10.00
CA LEU A 130 0.30 2.37 -11.06
C LEU A 130 0.51 1.58 -12.36
N ARG A 131 1.76 1.36 -12.78
CA ARG A 131 2.06 0.54 -13.97
C ARG A 131 1.59 -0.90 -13.78
N ALA A 132 1.86 -1.50 -12.62
CA ALA A 132 1.43 -2.85 -12.30
C ALA A 132 -0.11 -2.98 -12.23
N LEU A 133 -0.81 -1.96 -11.73
CA LEU A 133 -2.28 -1.91 -11.76
C LEU A 133 -2.82 -1.90 -13.20
N VAL A 134 -2.22 -1.10 -14.09
CA VAL A 134 -2.59 -1.07 -15.51
C VAL A 134 -2.35 -2.44 -16.16
N GLU A 135 -1.16 -3.00 -15.98
CA GLU A 135 -0.77 -4.30 -16.56
C GLU A 135 -1.70 -5.41 -16.06
N ALA A 136 -1.93 -5.50 -14.74
CA ALA A 136 -2.81 -6.50 -14.14
C ALA A 136 -4.28 -6.34 -14.59
N ARG A 137 -4.76 -5.10 -14.71
CA ARG A 137 -6.11 -4.82 -15.20
C ARG A 137 -6.33 -5.39 -16.60
N GLU A 138 -5.40 -5.17 -17.52
CA GLU A 138 -5.50 -5.71 -18.88
C GLU A 138 -5.45 -7.24 -18.90
N GLU A 139 -4.51 -7.83 -18.17
CA GLU A 139 -4.30 -9.28 -18.14
C GLU A 139 -5.46 -10.05 -17.50
N LEU A 140 -6.08 -9.48 -16.46
CA LEU A 140 -7.17 -10.10 -15.71
C LEU A 140 -8.57 -9.71 -16.23
N GLY A 141 -8.65 -8.90 -17.29
CA GLY A 141 -9.92 -8.52 -17.91
C GLY A 141 -10.77 -7.54 -17.09
N LEU A 142 -10.16 -6.75 -16.22
CA LEU A 142 -10.81 -5.79 -15.31
C LEU A 142 -11.18 -4.46 -16.00
N SER A 143 -11.76 -4.54 -17.19
CA SER A 143 -12.01 -3.38 -18.05
C SER A 143 -12.93 -2.30 -17.44
N GLU A 144 -13.73 -2.64 -16.43
CA GLU A 144 -14.57 -1.68 -15.71
C GLU A 144 -13.84 -0.86 -14.65
N TYR A 145 -12.67 -1.34 -14.19
CA TYR A 145 -11.89 -0.65 -13.17
C TYR A 145 -10.96 0.38 -13.81
N MET A 146 -10.98 1.61 -13.31
CA MET A 146 -10.06 2.66 -13.74
C MET A 146 -8.76 2.62 -12.90
N PRO A 147 -7.59 2.34 -13.50
CA PRO A 147 -6.32 2.48 -12.82
C PRO A 147 -5.94 3.97 -12.71
N CYS A 148 -5.63 4.47 -11.52
CA CYS A 148 -5.33 5.89 -11.32
C CYS A 148 -4.44 6.19 -10.12
N LEU A 149 -3.79 7.35 -10.16
CA LEU A 149 -3.33 8.01 -8.94
C LEU A 149 -4.51 8.67 -8.24
N GLU A 150 -4.38 8.84 -6.93
CA GLU A 150 -5.23 9.75 -6.18
C GLU A 150 -4.45 10.96 -5.68
N ALA A 151 -5.18 12.05 -5.42
CA ALA A 151 -4.66 13.22 -4.73
C ALA A 151 -4.20 12.84 -3.32
N THR A 152 -3.22 13.57 -2.78
CA THR A 152 -2.80 13.41 -1.38
C THR A 152 -3.95 13.79 -0.43
N HIS A 153 -4.36 12.84 0.42
CA HIS A 153 -5.44 13.01 1.38
C HIS A 153 -5.29 12.01 2.54
N HIS A 154 -5.99 12.28 3.66
CA HIS A 154 -6.10 11.45 4.87
C HIS A 154 -4.76 11.05 5.54
N GLY A 155 -4.82 10.31 6.65
CA GLY A 155 -3.65 9.79 7.36
C GLY A 155 -3.22 8.39 6.90
N PRO A 156 -2.17 7.81 7.50
CA PRO A 156 -1.31 8.40 8.52
C PRO A 156 -0.33 9.42 7.93
N THR A 157 0.16 10.35 8.75
CA THR A 157 1.14 11.38 8.34
C THR A 157 2.42 11.39 9.17
N GLY A 158 2.44 10.71 10.31
CA GLY A 158 3.53 10.72 11.29
C GLY A 158 4.61 9.65 11.10
N LEU A 159 4.47 8.78 10.10
CA LEU A 159 5.46 7.74 9.80
C LEU A 159 6.76 8.37 9.28
N GLY A 160 7.91 7.96 9.84
CA GLY A 160 9.23 8.54 9.53
C GLY A 160 9.87 8.09 8.21
N LEU A 161 9.11 7.36 7.38
CA LEU A 161 9.57 6.71 6.16
C LEU A 161 8.47 6.77 5.08
N PRO A 162 8.81 6.55 3.79
CA PRO A 162 7.84 6.62 2.70
C PRO A 162 6.59 5.76 2.88
N VAL A 163 5.43 6.36 2.59
CA VAL A 163 4.12 5.73 2.70
C VAL A 163 3.37 5.82 1.38
N LEU A 164 2.72 4.73 1.01
CA LEU A 164 1.74 4.69 -0.06
C LEU A 164 0.57 3.76 0.27
N PHE A 165 -0.57 4.06 -0.32
CA PHE A 165 -1.73 3.18 -0.37
C PHE A 165 -1.82 2.56 -1.75
N VAL A 166 -2.29 1.31 -1.83
CA VAL A 166 -2.69 0.65 -3.07
C VAL A 166 -4.06 0.01 -2.83
N GLU A 167 -5.06 0.43 -3.60
CA GLU A 167 -6.45 0.28 -3.18
C GLU A 167 -7.40 -0.27 -4.24
N ILE A 168 -8.53 -0.80 -3.77
CA ILE A 168 -9.69 -1.15 -4.59
C ILE A 168 -10.85 -0.23 -4.22
N GLY A 169 -11.45 0.41 -5.21
CA GLY A 169 -12.62 1.26 -5.02
C GLY A 169 -13.81 0.91 -5.92
N SER A 170 -15.00 1.41 -5.63
CA SER A 170 -15.32 2.33 -4.52
C SER A 170 -16.46 1.86 -3.62
N THR A 171 -16.97 0.65 -3.85
CA THR A 171 -18.20 0.11 -3.23
C THR A 171 -17.98 -1.31 -2.71
N PRO A 172 -18.83 -1.82 -1.78
CA PRO A 172 -18.65 -3.15 -1.21
C PRO A 172 -18.54 -4.29 -2.21
N ASP A 173 -19.28 -4.25 -3.32
CA ASP A 173 -19.17 -5.23 -4.41
C ASP A 173 -17.77 -5.23 -5.07
N ARG A 174 -17.10 -4.07 -5.10
CA ARG A 174 -15.74 -3.93 -5.62
C ARG A 174 -14.70 -4.37 -4.61
N TRP A 175 -14.91 -4.05 -3.34
CA TRP A 175 -14.04 -4.52 -2.25
C TRP A 175 -14.03 -6.04 -2.14
N ALA A 176 -15.15 -6.69 -2.43
CA ALA A 176 -15.33 -8.14 -2.46
C ALA A 176 -14.82 -8.83 -3.74
N ASP A 177 -14.40 -8.08 -4.76
CA ASP A 177 -13.94 -8.65 -6.04
C ASP A 177 -12.54 -9.26 -5.90
N GLU A 178 -12.48 -10.59 -5.89
CA GLU A 178 -11.24 -11.35 -5.72
C GLU A 178 -10.24 -11.14 -6.87
N VAL A 179 -10.74 -10.89 -8.10
CA VAL A 179 -9.87 -10.65 -9.27
C VAL A 179 -9.26 -9.25 -9.19
N ALA A 180 -10.03 -8.25 -8.76
CA ALA A 180 -9.49 -6.93 -8.45
C ALA A 180 -8.48 -6.97 -7.29
N ALA A 181 -8.73 -7.81 -6.28
CA ALA A 181 -7.79 -8.03 -5.18
C ALA A 181 -6.47 -8.67 -5.64
N GLU A 182 -6.50 -9.60 -6.60
CA GLU A 182 -5.28 -10.13 -7.23
C GLU A 182 -4.49 -9.02 -7.94
N ALA A 183 -5.18 -8.14 -8.69
CA ALA A 183 -4.52 -7.03 -9.38
C ALA A 183 -3.83 -6.06 -8.40
N VAL A 184 -4.50 -5.72 -7.30
CA VAL A 184 -3.95 -4.84 -6.27
C VAL A 184 -2.85 -5.51 -5.47
N ALA A 185 -2.97 -6.82 -5.16
CA ALA A 185 -1.91 -7.61 -4.55
C ALA A 185 -0.63 -7.58 -5.40
N ARG A 186 -0.78 -7.75 -6.72
CA ARG A 186 0.35 -7.66 -7.65
C ARG A 186 1.02 -6.29 -7.63
N ALA A 187 0.24 -5.22 -7.67
CA ALA A 187 0.78 -3.87 -7.63
C ALA A 187 1.46 -3.55 -6.29
N ALA A 188 0.87 -3.95 -5.16
CA ALA A 188 1.48 -3.79 -3.84
C ALA A 188 2.81 -4.57 -3.73
N TRP A 189 2.86 -5.79 -4.26
CA TRP A 189 4.07 -6.60 -4.30
C TRP A 189 5.19 -5.98 -5.14
N GLU A 190 4.88 -5.56 -6.38
CA GLU A 190 5.86 -4.89 -7.25
C GLU A 190 6.33 -3.56 -6.65
N ALA A 191 5.41 -2.81 -6.05
CA ALA A 191 5.74 -1.58 -5.33
C ALA A 191 6.64 -1.86 -4.13
N ALA A 192 6.43 -2.95 -3.36
CA ALA A 192 7.23 -3.35 -2.21
C ALA A 192 8.68 -3.73 -2.60
N ARG A 193 8.86 -4.34 -3.77
CA ARG A 193 10.20 -4.73 -4.26
C ARG A 193 10.93 -3.63 -5.02
N ALA A 194 10.25 -2.55 -5.40
CA ALA A 194 10.87 -1.41 -6.05
C ALA A 194 11.82 -0.69 -5.09
N SER A 195 13.04 -0.38 -5.56
CA SER A 195 13.93 0.53 -4.83
C SER A 195 13.53 1.99 -5.07
N PRO A 196 13.91 2.95 -4.20
CA PRO A 196 13.78 4.37 -4.48
C PRO A 196 14.56 4.67 -5.78
N GLY A 197 13.83 4.89 -6.87
CA GLY A 197 14.40 4.85 -8.22
C GLY A 197 15.57 5.84 -8.39
N HIS A 198 16.74 5.35 -8.79
CA HIS A 198 17.83 6.23 -9.23
C HIS A 198 17.53 6.71 -10.66
N GLY A 199 17.62 8.02 -10.89
CA GLY A 199 17.43 8.61 -12.22
C GLY A 199 15.98 8.84 -12.65
N ILE A 200 14.99 8.66 -11.76
CA ILE A 200 13.60 9.05 -12.05
C ILE A 200 13.39 10.55 -11.86
N LYS A 201 12.60 11.18 -12.74
CA LYS A 201 12.18 12.57 -12.57
C LYS A 201 11.04 12.64 -11.54
N LYS A 202 11.36 13.12 -10.34
CA LYS A 202 10.40 13.36 -9.27
C LYS A 202 9.70 14.70 -9.48
N ALA A 203 8.40 14.78 -9.22
CA ALA A 203 7.61 16.00 -9.39
C ALA A 203 6.51 16.09 -8.33
N VAL A 204 6.07 17.32 -8.05
CA VAL A 204 4.85 17.61 -7.28
C VAL A 204 3.80 18.13 -8.26
N GLY A 205 2.62 17.51 -8.26
CA GLY A 205 1.51 17.88 -9.12
C GLY A 205 0.54 18.81 -8.40
N PHE A 206 0.16 19.92 -9.05
CA PHE A 206 -0.88 20.83 -8.56
C PHE A 206 -2.03 20.93 -9.55
N GLY A 207 -3.27 20.77 -9.06
CA GLY A 207 -4.50 20.86 -9.84
C GLY A 207 -5.12 19.51 -10.19
N GLY A 208 -6.23 19.52 -10.93
CA GLY A 208 -7.03 18.32 -11.21
C GLY A 208 -8.01 17.97 -10.10
N GLY A 209 -8.77 16.90 -10.32
CA GLY A 209 -9.66 16.31 -9.31
C GLY A 209 -8.98 15.19 -8.54
N HIS A 210 -9.74 14.57 -7.63
CA HIS A 210 -9.26 13.52 -6.73
C HIS A 210 -8.55 12.35 -7.45
N TYR A 211 -9.09 11.81 -8.55
CA TYR A 211 -8.47 10.71 -9.33
C TYR A 211 -7.32 11.14 -10.28
N ALA A 212 -6.83 12.38 -10.16
CA ALA A 212 -5.59 12.87 -10.77
C ALA A 212 -5.33 12.46 -12.25
N PRO A 213 -6.31 12.52 -13.18
CA PRO A 213 -6.22 11.82 -14.47
C PRO A 213 -5.06 12.27 -15.37
N LYS A 214 -4.72 13.56 -15.34
CA LYS A 214 -3.58 14.09 -16.09
C LYS A 214 -2.24 13.60 -15.53
N PHE A 215 -2.13 13.47 -14.21
CA PHE A 215 -0.91 12.98 -13.57
C PHE A 215 -0.77 11.47 -13.76
N SER A 216 -1.86 10.70 -13.65
CA SER A 216 -1.88 9.29 -13.99
C SER A 216 -1.36 9.04 -15.40
N LYS A 217 -1.84 9.83 -16.39
CA LYS A 217 -1.36 9.77 -17.78
C LYS A 217 0.14 10.06 -17.89
N LEU A 218 0.62 11.14 -17.27
CA LEU A 218 2.03 11.54 -17.31
C LEU A 218 2.98 10.52 -16.67
N VAL A 219 2.53 9.76 -15.67
CA VAL A 219 3.33 8.71 -15.02
C VAL A 219 3.45 7.45 -15.90
N LEU A 220 2.46 7.21 -16.75
CA LEU A 220 2.38 6.07 -17.67
C LEU A 220 3.02 6.32 -19.04
N GLU A 221 3.28 7.59 -19.40
CA GLU A 221 4.04 8.01 -20.59
C GLU A 221 5.55 7.86 -20.41
#